data_AF-A0A7X7ZF57-F1
#
_entry.id   AF-A0A7X7ZF57-F1
#
_cell.length_a   1.000
_cell.length_b   1.000
_cell.length_c   1.000
_cell.angle_alpha   90.00
_cell.angle_beta   90.00
_cell.angle_gamma   90.00
#
_symmetry.space_group_name_H-M   'P 1'
#
loop_
_entity.id
_entity.type
_entity.pdbx_description
1 polymer ?
#
loop_
_entity_poly.entity_id
_entity_poly.type
_entity_poly.pdbx_seq_one_letter_code
_entity_poly.pdbx_strand_id
1 'polypeptide(L)'
;MSEKHFPEGFLWGGATAANQFEGGWNEGGKGWSVADCARSHLDDDIQDYQKQNETLLKDIEKAVSHPEDLKHYPKRHGSDFYHHYKEDIALLAEMGFKVFRFSIAWSRIYPNGDDAEPNEEGLKFYDAV
;
A
#
# COMPACT_ATOMS: atom_id res chain seq x y z
N MET A 1 33.04 -2.06 30.35
CA MET A 1 32.71 -1.87 28.92
C MET A 1 31.89 -0.60 28.83
N SER A 2 32.21 0.37 27.95
CA SER A 2 31.37 1.56 27.82
C SER A 2 30.09 1.19 27.07
N GLU A 3 28.93 1.48 27.65
CA GLU A 3 27.66 1.30 26.93
C GLU A 3 27.62 2.27 25.75
N LYS A 4 27.44 1.71 24.55
CA LYS A 4 27.22 2.48 23.34
C LYS A 4 25.71 2.65 23.16
N HIS A 5 25.25 3.88 23.09
CA HIS A 5 23.85 4.20 22.78
C HIS A 5 23.76 4.94 21.44
N PHE A 6 22.57 4.93 20.86
CA PHE A 6 22.27 5.77 19.71
C PHE A 6 22.28 7.26 20.12
N PRO A 7 22.55 8.18 19.18
CA PRO A 7 22.46 9.62 19.44
C PRO A 7 21.07 10.01 19.98
N GLU A 8 21.03 11.05 20.80
CA GLU A 8 19.76 11.64 21.23
C GLU A 8 18.94 12.09 20.01
N GLY A 9 17.63 11.83 20.04
CA GLY A 9 16.73 12.14 18.93
C GLY A 9 16.75 11.14 17.76
N PHE A 10 17.43 10.00 17.89
CA PHE A 10 17.37 8.95 16.87
C PHE A 10 15.93 8.47 16.63
N LEU A 11 15.47 8.50 15.37
CA LEU A 11 14.11 8.19 14.99
C LEU A 11 13.94 6.69 14.70
N TRP A 12 13.63 5.92 15.74
CA TRP A 12 13.15 4.56 15.57
C TRP A 12 11.74 4.56 14.98
N GLY A 13 11.50 3.69 14.01
CA GLY A 13 10.23 3.66 13.30
C GLY A 13 10.11 2.46 12.36
N GLY A 14 9.07 2.49 11.56
CA GLY A 14 8.80 1.49 10.52
C GLY A 14 8.39 2.14 9.22
N ALA A 15 8.46 1.34 8.15
CA ALA A 15 8.15 1.80 6.80
C ALA A 15 7.18 0.88 6.07
N THR A 16 6.24 1.46 5.35
CA THR A 16 5.30 0.77 4.46
C THR A 16 5.19 1.50 3.11
N ALA A 17 4.50 0.88 2.16
CA ALA A 17 4.05 1.51 0.92
C ALA A 17 2.57 1.19 0.71
N ALA A 18 1.78 2.20 0.37
CA ALA A 18 0.31 2.18 0.32
C ALA A 18 -0.26 0.92 -0.34
N ASN A 19 0.22 0.60 -1.53
CA ASN A 19 -0.23 -0.53 -2.33
C ASN A 19 0.06 -1.91 -1.70
N GLN A 20 0.90 -2.01 -0.68
CA GLN A 20 1.20 -3.27 -0.02
C GLN A 20 0.29 -3.56 1.17
N PHE A 21 -0.23 -2.51 1.83
CA PHE A 21 -0.86 -2.66 3.16
C PHE A 21 -2.21 -1.95 3.30
N GLU A 22 -2.50 -0.88 2.55
CA GLU A 22 -3.75 -0.13 2.72
C GLU A 22 -4.99 -0.98 2.41
N GLY A 23 -5.00 -1.72 1.31
CA GLY A 23 -6.24 -2.33 0.83
C GLY A 23 -7.22 -1.28 0.30
N GLY A 24 -8.53 -1.51 0.45
CA GLY A 24 -9.59 -0.59 0.02
C GLY A 24 -9.39 -0.08 -1.42
N TRP A 25 -9.02 -0.97 -2.33
CA TRP A 25 -8.39 -0.63 -3.61
C TRP A 25 -9.27 0.14 -4.59
N ASN A 26 -10.59 0.06 -4.42
CA ASN A 26 -11.60 0.75 -5.21
C ASN A 26 -12.55 1.58 -4.34
N GLU A 27 -12.15 1.88 -3.10
CA GLU A 27 -12.96 2.62 -2.13
C GLU A 27 -12.57 4.10 -2.08
N GLY A 28 -13.49 4.94 -1.62
CA GLY A 28 -13.26 6.38 -1.48
C GLY A 28 -12.92 7.06 -2.81
N GLY A 29 -13.38 6.53 -3.94
CA GLY A 29 -13.08 7.06 -5.28
C GLY A 29 -11.68 6.73 -5.81
N LYS A 30 -10.92 5.84 -5.15
CA LYS A 30 -9.60 5.41 -5.61
C LYS A 30 -9.67 4.78 -7.01
N GLY A 31 -8.79 5.23 -7.91
CA GLY A 31 -8.61 4.65 -9.24
C GLY A 31 -7.68 3.45 -9.27
N TRP A 32 -7.60 2.83 -10.46
CA TRP A 32 -6.66 1.73 -10.73
C TRP A 32 -5.21 2.21 -10.61
N SER A 33 -4.38 1.36 -10.01
CA SER A 33 -2.94 1.46 -10.06
C SER A 33 -2.35 0.20 -10.72
N VAL A 34 -1.12 0.29 -11.21
CA VAL A 34 -0.38 -0.89 -11.70
C VAL A 34 -0.31 -1.99 -10.64
N ALA A 35 -0.26 -1.60 -9.36
CA ALA A 35 -0.18 -2.54 -8.26
C ALA A 35 -1.48 -3.34 -8.04
N ASP A 36 -2.64 -2.76 -8.36
CA ASP A 36 -3.94 -3.46 -8.27
C ASP A 36 -4.10 -4.55 -9.35
N CYS A 37 -3.23 -4.50 -10.37
CA CYS A 37 -3.13 -5.46 -11.46
C CYS A 37 -2.06 -6.53 -11.24
N ALA A 38 -1.23 -6.40 -10.19
CA ALA A 38 -0.20 -7.38 -9.88
C ALA A 38 -0.83 -8.60 -9.19
N ARG A 39 -0.95 -9.71 -9.93
CA ARG A 39 -1.43 -10.99 -9.38
C ARG A 39 -0.38 -11.67 -8.51
N SER A 40 -0.81 -12.63 -7.71
CA SER A 40 0.08 -13.59 -7.07
C SER A 40 0.59 -14.62 -8.10
N HIS A 41 1.91 -14.77 -8.22
CA HIS A 41 2.58 -15.71 -9.11
C HIS A 41 2.88 -17.03 -8.39
N LEU A 42 1.85 -17.65 -7.82
CA LEU A 42 1.95 -18.90 -7.03
C LEU A 42 2.30 -20.13 -7.89
N ASP A 43 2.17 -19.99 -9.21
CA ASP A 43 2.47 -20.97 -10.24
C ASP A 43 3.89 -20.83 -10.82
N ASP A 44 4.61 -19.76 -10.48
CA ASP A 44 6.00 -19.53 -10.89
C ASP A 44 7.01 -20.02 -9.84
N ASP A 45 8.27 -20.19 -10.26
CA ASP A 45 9.37 -20.48 -9.34
C ASP A 45 9.56 -19.31 -8.36
N ILE A 46 9.60 -19.62 -7.07
CA ILE A 46 9.84 -18.64 -6.00
C ILE A 46 11.23 -18.01 -6.09
N GLN A 47 12.18 -18.65 -6.76
CA GLN A 47 13.54 -18.14 -6.96
C GLN A 47 13.64 -17.20 -8.18
N ASP A 48 12.66 -17.20 -9.08
CA ASP A 48 12.64 -16.34 -10.27
C ASP A 48 12.08 -14.95 -9.91
N TYR A 49 12.94 -14.11 -9.36
CA TYR A 49 12.55 -12.76 -8.92
C TYR A 49 11.90 -11.93 -10.04
N GLN A 50 12.36 -12.08 -11.28
CA GLN A 50 11.82 -11.29 -12.39
C GLN A 50 10.37 -11.70 -12.66
N LYS A 51 10.09 -13.00 -12.78
CA LYS A 51 8.70 -13.47 -12.98
C LYS A 51 7.79 -13.15 -11.80
N GLN A 52 8.31 -13.21 -10.58
CA GLN A 52 7.52 -12.88 -9.39
C GLN A 52 7.07 -11.40 -9.36
N ASN A 53 7.81 -10.51 -10.03
CA ASN A 53 7.55 -9.07 -10.01
C ASN A 53 7.11 -8.48 -11.36
N GLU A 54 7.08 -9.26 -12.44
CA GLU A 54 6.65 -8.76 -13.74
C GLU A 54 5.15 -8.50 -13.77
N THR A 55 4.74 -7.50 -14.53
CA THR A 55 3.34 -7.22 -14.82
C THR A 55 3.30 -6.73 -16.25
N LEU A 56 2.77 -7.57 -17.14
CA LEU A 56 2.68 -7.29 -18.56
C LEU A 56 1.29 -6.74 -18.90
N LEU A 57 1.15 -6.19 -20.11
CA LEU A 57 -0.13 -5.63 -20.56
C LEU A 57 -1.28 -6.65 -20.47
N LYS A 58 -1.04 -7.91 -20.84
CA LYS A 58 -2.01 -9.00 -20.73
C LYS A 58 -2.50 -9.23 -19.29
N ASP A 59 -1.63 -9.00 -18.31
CA ASP A 59 -1.94 -9.19 -16.89
C ASP A 59 -2.83 -8.05 -16.39
N ILE A 60 -2.55 -6.83 -16.86
CA ILE A 60 -3.39 -5.65 -16.63
C ILE A 60 -4.78 -5.84 -17.26
N GLU A 61 -4.85 -6.27 -18.51
CA GLU A 61 -6.12 -6.55 -19.20
C GLU A 61 -6.94 -7.63 -18.47
N LYS A 62 -6.28 -8.68 -17.97
CA LYS A 62 -6.92 -9.72 -17.17
C LYS A 62 -7.44 -9.19 -15.84
N ALA A 63 -6.65 -8.36 -15.17
CA ALA A 63 -7.01 -7.76 -13.89
C ALA A 63 -8.22 -6.83 -14.00
N VAL A 64 -8.26 -6.01 -15.06
CA VAL A 64 -9.35 -5.04 -15.31
C VAL A 64 -10.63 -5.73 -15.79
N SER A 65 -10.53 -6.85 -16.50
CA SER A 65 -11.72 -7.64 -16.91
C SER A 65 -12.36 -8.44 -15.78
N HIS A 66 -11.66 -8.62 -14.65
CA HIS A 66 -12.13 -9.35 -13.47
C HIS A 66 -11.89 -8.53 -12.18
N PRO A 67 -12.52 -7.35 -12.04
CA PRO A 67 -12.34 -6.50 -10.85
C PRO A 67 -12.80 -7.18 -9.55
N GLU A 68 -13.72 -8.15 -9.64
CA GLU A 68 -14.24 -8.92 -8.51
C GLU A 68 -13.25 -9.96 -7.94
N ASP A 69 -12.18 -10.29 -8.66
CA ASP A 69 -11.17 -11.22 -8.16
C ASP A 69 -10.31 -10.55 -7.09
N LEU A 70 -10.65 -10.77 -5.83
CA LEU A 70 -9.84 -10.33 -4.68
C LEU A 70 -8.88 -11.42 -4.20
N LYS A 71 -9.04 -12.66 -4.69
CA LYS A 71 -8.28 -13.81 -4.21
C LYS A 71 -6.86 -13.82 -4.78
N HIS A 72 -6.70 -13.47 -6.05
CA HIS A 72 -5.41 -13.55 -6.73
C HIS A 72 -4.66 -12.23 -6.78
N TYR A 73 -5.24 -11.13 -6.31
CA TYR A 73 -4.62 -9.79 -6.33
C TYR A 73 -4.43 -9.29 -4.90
N PRO A 74 -3.39 -9.75 -4.18
CA PRO A 74 -3.25 -9.55 -2.73
C PRO A 74 -3.21 -8.07 -2.33
N LYS A 75 -2.68 -7.21 -3.19
CA LYS A 75 -2.58 -5.76 -2.98
C LYS A 75 -3.96 -5.07 -2.95
N ARG A 76 -5.01 -5.71 -3.47
CA ARG A 76 -6.38 -5.19 -3.38
C ARG A 76 -6.92 -5.19 -1.94
N HIS A 77 -6.39 -6.04 -1.08
CA HIS A 77 -6.78 -6.16 0.33
C HIS A 77 -5.67 -5.71 1.30
N GLY A 78 -4.39 -5.99 1.01
CA GLY A 78 -3.30 -5.61 1.89
C GLY A 78 -3.44 -6.22 3.29
N SER A 79 -3.15 -5.43 4.33
CA SER A 79 -3.49 -5.74 5.73
C SER A 79 -4.78 -5.05 6.19
N ASP A 80 -5.53 -4.46 5.24
CA ASP A 80 -6.73 -3.67 5.48
C ASP A 80 -6.53 -2.41 6.35
N PHE A 81 -5.34 -1.80 6.26
CA PHE A 81 -5.00 -0.59 7.01
C PHE A 81 -5.92 0.59 6.68
N TYR A 82 -6.50 0.65 5.47
CA TYR A 82 -7.45 1.69 5.08
C TYR A 82 -8.65 1.78 6.06
N HIS A 83 -9.06 0.66 6.65
CA HIS A 83 -10.14 0.60 7.63
C HIS A 83 -9.64 0.57 9.08
N HIS A 84 -8.41 0.11 9.31
CA HIS A 84 -7.87 -0.21 10.64
C HIS A 84 -6.66 0.63 11.08
N TYR A 85 -6.39 1.74 10.37
CA TYR A 85 -5.20 2.56 10.65
C TYR A 85 -5.09 3.05 12.10
N LYS A 86 -6.22 3.29 12.78
CA LYS A 86 -6.22 3.76 14.18
C LYS A 86 -5.68 2.69 15.12
N GLU A 87 -6.15 1.46 14.96
CA GLU A 87 -5.69 0.31 15.73
C GLU A 87 -4.22 0.00 15.41
N ASP A 88 -3.85 0.01 14.13
CA ASP A 88 -2.49 -0.27 13.69
C ASP A 88 -1.50 0.79 14.19
N ILE A 89 -1.82 2.08 14.09
CA ILE A 89 -0.98 3.18 14.61
C ILE A 89 -0.86 3.10 16.14
N ALA A 90 -1.92 2.70 16.85
CA ALA A 90 -1.85 2.49 18.29
C ALA A 90 -0.83 1.40 18.66
N LEU A 91 -0.76 0.31 17.89
CA LEU A 91 0.26 -0.74 18.07
C LEU A 91 1.68 -0.23 17.76
N LEU A 92 1.84 0.60 16.72
CA LEU A 92 3.13 1.24 16.42
C LEU A 92 3.60 2.14 17.58
N ALA A 93 2.67 2.90 18.16
CA ALA A 93 2.93 3.74 19.32
C ALA A 93 3.27 2.91 20.57
N GLU A 94 2.60 1.79 20.80
CA GLU A 94 2.90 0.84 21.89
C GLU A 94 4.32 0.28 21.79
N MET A 95 4.79 -0.02 20.57
CA MET A 95 6.19 -0.42 20.31
C MET A 95 7.22 0.70 20.52
N GLY A 96 6.78 1.94 20.71
CA GLY A 96 7.64 3.09 20.97
C GLY A 96 8.17 3.79 19.71
N PHE A 97 7.52 3.60 18.55
CA PHE A 97 7.90 4.29 17.32
C PHE A 97 7.87 5.82 17.49
N LYS A 98 8.85 6.48 16.87
CA LYS A 98 9.01 7.93 16.81
C LYS A 98 8.68 8.49 15.42
N VAL A 99 8.70 7.63 14.42
CA VAL A 99 8.34 7.95 13.04
C VAL A 99 7.63 6.76 12.41
N PHE A 100 6.62 7.05 11.60
CA PHE A 100 6.00 6.08 10.71
C PHE A 100 6.11 6.60 9.28
N ARG A 101 6.80 5.85 8.42
CA ARG A 101 7.04 6.24 7.03
C ARG A 101 6.14 5.44 6.11
N PHE A 102 5.16 6.09 5.50
CA PHE A 102 4.29 5.48 4.50
C PHE A 102 4.28 6.34 3.22
N SER A 103 3.69 5.82 2.15
CA SER A 103 3.50 6.57 0.90
C SER A 103 2.06 7.01 0.75
N ILE A 104 1.81 8.14 0.11
CA ILE A 104 0.49 8.52 -0.38
C ILE A 104 0.24 7.80 -1.71
N ALA A 105 -0.88 7.08 -1.82
CA ALA A 105 -1.29 6.41 -3.05
C ALA A 105 -1.73 7.47 -4.07
N TRP A 106 -1.01 7.57 -5.19
CA TRP A 106 -1.36 8.49 -6.26
C TRP A 106 -2.81 8.28 -6.71
N SER A 107 -3.21 7.04 -6.99
CA SER A 107 -4.57 6.77 -7.47
C SER A 107 -5.68 7.02 -6.45
N ARG A 108 -5.36 7.32 -5.17
CA ARG A 108 -6.34 7.87 -4.22
C ARG A 108 -6.52 9.37 -4.38
N ILE A 109 -5.47 10.10 -4.78
CA ILE A 109 -5.49 11.57 -4.92
C ILE A 109 -5.88 11.99 -6.34
N TYR A 110 -5.34 11.36 -7.37
CA TYR A 110 -5.71 11.56 -8.78
C TYR A 110 -6.03 10.19 -9.38
N PRO A 111 -7.30 9.74 -9.34
CA PRO A 111 -7.72 8.41 -9.76
C PRO A 111 -7.32 8.03 -11.20
N ASN A 112 -7.35 8.98 -12.13
CA ASN A 112 -6.95 8.78 -13.53
C ASN A 112 -5.52 9.26 -13.78
N GLY A 113 -4.97 10.07 -12.86
CA GLY A 113 -3.61 10.62 -12.91
C GLY A 113 -3.53 11.96 -13.66
N ASP A 114 -4.54 12.29 -14.44
CA ASP A 114 -4.72 13.54 -15.20
C ASP A 114 -6.01 14.28 -14.82
N ASP A 115 -6.63 13.93 -13.69
CA ASP A 115 -7.82 14.61 -13.18
C ASP A 115 -7.53 16.11 -12.95
N ALA A 116 -8.51 16.96 -13.26
CA ALA A 116 -8.35 18.41 -13.10
C ALA A 116 -8.23 18.85 -11.64
N GLU A 117 -8.89 18.11 -10.73
CA GLU A 117 -8.93 18.38 -9.30
C GLU A 117 -8.66 17.07 -8.54
N PRO A 118 -8.05 17.13 -7.35
CA PRO A 118 -7.80 15.94 -6.55
C PRO A 118 -9.10 15.36 -5.97
N ASN A 119 -9.06 14.06 -5.68
CA ASN A 119 -10.11 13.35 -4.97
C ASN A 119 -10.04 13.66 -3.47
N GLU A 120 -11.01 14.43 -3.01
CA GLU A 120 -11.12 14.91 -1.63
C GLU A 120 -11.24 13.77 -0.59
N GLU A 121 -11.91 12.66 -0.92
CA GLU A 121 -11.99 11.53 0.03
C GLU A 121 -10.63 10.86 0.24
N GLY A 122 -9.78 10.83 -0.78
CA GLY A 122 -8.39 10.38 -0.66
C GLY A 122 -7.56 11.31 0.21
N LEU A 123 -7.73 12.62 0.08
CA LEU A 123 -7.05 13.61 0.94
C LEU A 123 -7.46 13.46 2.41
N LYS A 124 -8.77 13.38 2.69
CA LYS A 124 -9.29 13.18 4.05
C LYS A 124 -8.77 11.91 4.71
N PHE A 125 -8.56 10.84 3.96
CA PHE A 125 -7.95 9.62 4.50
C PHE A 125 -6.55 9.91 5.03
N TYR A 126 -5.68 10.55 4.24
CA TYR A 126 -4.31 10.85 4.66
C TYR A 126 -4.20 11.96 5.71
N ASP A 127 -5.17 12.89 5.77
CA ASP A 127 -5.25 13.86 6.87
C ASP A 127 -5.59 13.18 8.21
N ALA A 128 -6.30 12.06 8.18
CA ALA A 128 -6.73 11.33 9.38
C ALA A 128 -5.71 10.32 9.90
N VAL A 129 -4.78 9.86 9.05
CA VAL A 129 -3.70 8.90 9.35
C VAL A 129 -2.49 9.62 9.94
#